data_AF-A0A2G9NDD2-F1
#
_entry.id   AF-A0A2G9NDD2-F1
#
_cell.length_a   1.000
_cell.length_b   1.000
_cell.length_c   1.000
_cell.angle_alpha   90.00
_cell.angle_beta   90.00
_cell.angle_gamma   90.00
#
_symmetry.space_group_name_H-M   'P 1'
#
loop_
_entity.id
_entity.type
_entity.pdbx_description
1 polymer ?
#
loop_
_entity_poly.entity_id
_entity_poly.type
_entity_poly.pdbx_seq_one_letter_code
_entity_poly.pdbx_strand_id
1 'polypeptide(L)'
;MSEEEDEGCWSKLEHYRVKLISVIDPNRITPYLRQCRVLNSDDEEQVFNDPSLVIRKRKVGVLLDILQRTGYKGYDAFLESLELYYPHLYRKITGTEPSRVFSMIIDTAGESSLTQLLMNEMLKLQQTIQEERRKYKELNTQIVEKEASIRQLQVKDSELKKYQERVQKMKEERDNFNTELKKCKDEIYELAMKYAQLSEEKTNAVMRNRDLQLEEPTSKGNFRGPFQAKESTLQ
;
A
#
# COMPACT_ATOMS: atom_id res chain seq x y z
N MET A 1 20.32 63.31 -5.98
CA MET A 1 19.08 63.38 -5.18
C MET A 1 19.51 63.69 -3.76
N SER A 2 18.96 64.75 -3.19
CA SER A 2 19.29 65.18 -1.82
C SER A 2 18.61 64.28 -0.80
N GLU A 3 19.19 64.12 0.40
CA GLU A 3 18.64 63.31 1.50
C GLU A 3 17.18 63.69 1.85
N GLU A 4 16.80 64.95 1.59
CA GLU A 4 15.44 65.47 1.77
C GLU A 4 14.41 64.86 0.78
N GLU A 5 14.82 64.51 -0.45
CA GLU A 5 13.95 63.87 -1.44
C GLU A 5 13.69 62.39 -1.09
N ASP A 6 14.69 61.72 -0.51
CA ASP A 6 14.62 60.33 -0.04
C ASP A 6 13.67 60.20 1.16
N GLU A 7 13.74 61.14 2.10
CA GLU A 7 12.90 61.16 3.30
C GLU A 7 11.43 61.46 2.97
N GLY A 8 11.17 62.27 1.94
CA GLY A 8 9.82 62.54 1.43
C GLY A 8 9.16 61.32 0.77
N CYS A 9 9.93 60.43 0.15
CA CYS A 9 9.43 59.23 -0.52
C CYS A 9 8.95 58.17 0.50
N TRP A 10 9.77 57.86 1.49
CA TRP A 10 9.41 56.91 2.55
C TRP A 10 8.28 57.43 3.46
N SER A 11 8.22 58.73 3.70
CA SER A 11 7.11 59.35 4.43
C SER A 11 5.75 59.06 3.78
N LYS A 12 5.66 59.01 2.45
CA LYS A 12 4.42 58.64 1.75
C LYS A 12 4.04 57.17 1.99
N LEU A 13 5.01 56.26 1.95
CA LEU A 13 4.77 54.83 2.23
C LEU A 13 4.32 54.60 3.68
N GLU A 14 4.85 55.38 4.62
CA GLU A 14 4.51 55.26 6.03
C GLU A 14 3.01 55.47 6.29
N HIS A 15 2.36 56.39 5.56
CA HIS A 15 0.90 56.58 5.62
C HIS A 15 0.11 55.32 5.23
N TYR A 16 0.70 54.44 4.41
CA TYR A 16 0.11 53.18 3.99
C TYR A 16 0.62 51.97 4.78
N ARG A 17 1.53 52.14 5.75
CA ARG A 17 2.22 51.04 6.44
C ARG A 17 1.28 49.98 6.97
N VAL A 18 0.21 50.37 7.67
CA VAL A 18 -0.80 49.43 8.20
C VAL A 18 -1.41 48.57 7.09
N LYS A 19 -1.71 49.18 5.93
CA LYS A 19 -2.26 48.46 4.79
C LYS A 19 -1.21 47.54 4.17
N LEU A 20 0.01 48.04 3.95
CA LEU A 20 1.14 47.29 3.41
C LEU A 20 1.42 46.02 4.22
N ILE A 21 1.66 46.14 5.54
CA ILE A 21 1.93 45.00 6.42
C ILE A 21 0.75 44.03 6.48
N SER A 22 -0.48 44.52 6.32
CA SER A 22 -1.68 43.67 6.36
C SER A 22 -1.85 42.81 5.11
N VAL A 23 -1.37 43.24 3.94
CA VAL A 23 -1.64 42.58 2.64
C VAL A 23 -0.42 41.84 2.10
N ILE A 24 0.79 42.36 2.29
CA ILE A 24 1.99 41.85 1.64
C ILE A 24 2.45 40.53 2.25
N ASP A 25 2.81 39.58 1.40
CA ASP A 25 3.54 38.38 1.78
C ASP A 25 5.03 38.61 1.48
N PRO A 26 5.91 38.63 2.50
CA PRO A 26 7.33 38.90 2.28
C PRO A 26 7.96 37.86 1.34
N ASN A 27 7.50 36.60 1.35
CA ASN A 27 8.03 35.55 0.46
C ASN A 27 7.87 35.88 -1.03
N ARG A 28 6.86 36.69 -1.39
CA ARG A 28 6.59 37.05 -2.78
C ARG A 28 7.53 38.14 -3.29
N ILE A 29 7.86 39.12 -2.45
CA ILE A 29 8.64 40.30 -2.87
C ILE A 29 10.13 40.16 -2.57
N THR A 30 10.53 39.39 -1.56
CA THR A 30 11.95 39.23 -1.17
C THR A 30 12.84 38.75 -2.31
N PRO A 31 12.47 37.76 -3.16
CA PRO A 31 13.33 37.33 -4.26
C PRO A 31 13.66 38.47 -5.24
N TYR A 32 12.69 39.36 -5.48
CA TYR A 32 12.87 40.54 -6.32
C TYR A 32 13.82 41.56 -5.69
N LEU A 33 13.57 41.89 -4.42
CA LEU A 33 14.37 42.86 -3.65
C LEU A 33 15.84 42.42 -3.52
N ARG A 34 16.08 41.11 -3.38
CA ARG A 34 17.42 40.53 -3.43
C ARG A 34 18.08 40.73 -4.79
N GLN A 35 17.34 40.48 -5.88
CA GLN A 35 17.85 40.67 -7.24
C GLN A 35 18.21 42.14 -7.52
N CYS A 36 17.43 43.09 -7.00
CA CYS A 36 17.72 44.53 -7.08
C CYS A 36 18.88 44.98 -6.16
N ARG A 37 19.47 44.06 -5.38
CA ARG A 37 20.56 44.33 -4.42
C ARG A 37 20.18 45.42 -3.41
N VAL A 38 18.96 45.38 -2.90
CA VAL A 38 18.48 46.22 -1.77
C VAL A 38 18.21 45.40 -0.51
N LEU A 39 18.37 44.07 -0.60
CA LEU A 39 18.27 43.13 0.50
C LEU A 39 19.44 42.14 0.37
N ASN A 40 20.22 41.97 1.43
CA ASN A 40 21.32 41.00 1.45
C ASN A 40 20.87 39.67 2.10
N SER A 41 21.77 38.67 2.16
CA SER A 41 21.45 37.35 2.72
C SER A 41 21.15 37.40 4.23
N ASP A 42 21.83 38.26 4.97
CA ASP A 42 21.66 38.39 6.42
C ASP A 42 20.31 39.06 6.74
N ASP A 43 19.92 40.06 5.94
CA ASP A 43 18.61 40.70 6.02
C ASP A 43 17.48 39.69 5.72
N GLU A 44 17.66 38.84 4.70
CA GLU A 44 16.70 37.78 4.36
C GLU A 44 16.57 36.77 5.51
N GLU A 45 17.69 36.33 6.08
CA GLU A 45 17.70 35.44 7.25
C GLU A 45 17.00 36.09 8.45
N GLN A 46 17.26 37.36 8.73
CA GLN A 46 16.57 38.10 9.79
C GLN A 46 15.05 38.13 9.58
N VAL A 47 14.59 38.42 8.37
CA VAL A 47 13.14 38.52 8.09
C VAL A 47 12.44 37.15 8.21
N PHE A 48 13.08 36.06 7.78
CA PHE A 48 12.42 34.76 7.71
C PHE A 48 12.66 33.84 8.90
N ASN A 49 13.86 33.88 9.50
CA ASN A 49 14.31 32.89 10.49
C ASN A 49 14.44 33.46 11.92
N ASP A 50 14.24 34.77 12.14
CA ASP A 50 14.20 35.33 13.49
C ASP A 50 13.01 34.76 14.30
N PRO A 51 13.27 34.05 15.42
CA PRO A 51 12.22 33.47 16.26
C PRO A 51 11.24 34.51 16.84
N SER A 52 11.64 35.78 16.94
CA SER A 52 10.79 36.87 17.42
C SER A 52 9.74 37.34 16.39
N LEU A 53 9.95 37.00 15.11
CA LEU A 53 9.11 37.41 13.97
C LEU A 53 8.14 36.32 13.51
N VAL A 54 7.45 35.67 14.45
CA VAL A 54 6.49 34.58 14.13
C VAL A 54 5.34 35.04 13.22
N ILE A 55 4.95 36.31 13.33
CA ILE A 55 3.77 36.86 12.64
C ILE A 55 4.19 37.51 11.31
N ARG A 56 3.55 37.12 10.20
CA ARG A 56 3.78 37.71 8.85
C ARG A 56 3.79 39.24 8.86
N LYS A 57 2.84 39.89 9.53
CA LYS A 57 2.77 41.36 9.61
C LYS A 57 4.04 41.97 10.21
N ARG A 58 4.64 41.32 11.23
CA ARG A 58 5.91 41.75 11.82
C ARG A 58 7.07 41.55 10.86
N LYS A 59 7.11 40.41 10.15
CA LYS A 59 8.11 40.16 9.09
C LYS A 59 8.10 41.26 8.02
N VAL A 60 6.92 41.65 7.54
CA VAL A 60 6.80 42.76 6.56
C VAL A 60 7.21 44.09 7.17
N GLY A 61 6.85 44.37 8.43
CA GLY A 61 7.29 45.59 9.12
C GLY A 61 8.81 45.71 9.16
N VAL A 62 9.49 44.65 9.61
CA VAL A 62 10.96 44.58 9.64
C VAL A 62 11.55 44.71 8.23
N LEU A 63 10.97 44.04 7.24
CA LEU A 63 11.40 44.16 5.86
C LEU A 63 11.33 45.62 5.35
N LEU A 64 10.25 46.35 5.65
CA LEU A 64 10.13 47.76 5.29
C LEU A 64 11.19 48.62 5.99
N ASP A 65 11.48 48.34 7.25
CA ASP A 65 12.48 49.09 8.03
C ASP A 65 13.91 48.84 7.49
N ILE A 66 14.19 47.62 7.02
CA ILE A 66 15.45 47.29 6.33
C ILE A 66 15.54 48.06 5.01
N LEU A 67 14.50 48.02 4.17
CA LEU A 67 14.49 48.70 2.88
C LEU A 67 14.64 50.22 3.03
N GLN A 68 14.05 50.82 4.07
CA GLN A 68 14.19 52.25 4.36
C GLN A 68 15.65 52.67 4.57
N ARG A 69 16.48 51.81 5.17
CA ARG A 69 17.92 52.07 5.36
C ARG A 69 18.71 52.12 4.04
N THR A 70 18.13 51.62 2.95
CA THR A 70 18.73 51.62 1.62
C THR A 70 18.34 52.85 0.78
N GLY A 71 17.64 53.83 1.38
CA GLY A 71 17.32 55.13 0.78
C GLY A 71 16.36 55.02 -0.41
N TYR A 72 16.51 55.91 -1.39
CA TYR A 72 15.70 55.90 -2.61
C TYR A 72 15.75 54.58 -3.38
N LYS A 73 16.91 53.91 -3.38
CA LYS A 73 17.09 52.63 -4.08
C LYS A 73 16.13 51.55 -3.52
N GLY A 74 15.97 51.49 -2.19
CA GLY A 74 15.03 50.59 -1.55
C GLY A 74 13.58 50.94 -1.84
N TYR A 75 13.28 52.25 -1.86
CA TYR A 75 11.94 52.75 -2.17
C TYR A 75 11.52 52.35 -3.58
N ASP A 76 12.38 52.57 -4.57
CA ASP A 76 12.13 52.26 -5.96
C ASP A 76 11.97 50.75 -6.19
N ALA A 77 12.89 49.94 -5.60
CA ALA A 77 12.81 48.47 -5.66
C ALA A 77 11.53 47.93 -5.01
N PHE A 78 11.11 48.57 -3.91
CA PHE A 78 9.86 48.21 -3.25
C PHE A 78 8.66 48.55 -4.13
N LEU A 79 8.61 49.73 -4.74
CA LEU A 79 7.53 50.10 -5.65
C LEU A 79 7.44 49.17 -6.87
N GLU A 80 8.56 48.87 -7.53
CA GLU A 80 8.58 47.90 -8.63
C GLU A 80 8.09 46.51 -8.19
N SER A 81 8.47 46.07 -6.97
CA SER A 81 7.96 44.81 -6.40
C SER A 81 6.44 44.83 -6.17
N LEU A 82 5.89 45.99 -5.76
CA LEU A 82 4.44 46.17 -5.63
C LEU A 82 3.76 46.20 -6.99
N GLU A 83 4.37 46.84 -7.99
CA GLU A 83 3.85 46.89 -9.35
C GLU A 83 3.70 45.49 -9.96
N LEU A 84 4.67 44.62 -9.68
CA LEU A 84 4.72 43.25 -10.14
C LEU A 84 3.74 42.32 -9.42
N TYR A 85 3.75 42.32 -8.08
CA TYR A 85 3.02 41.33 -7.27
C TYR A 85 1.71 41.84 -6.66
N TYR A 86 1.57 43.16 -6.48
CA TYR A 86 0.45 43.81 -5.81
C TYR A 86 -0.03 45.06 -6.58
N PRO A 87 -0.46 44.93 -7.86
CA PRO A 87 -0.76 46.07 -8.73
C PRO A 87 -1.82 47.03 -8.16
N HIS A 88 -2.74 46.51 -7.35
CA HIS A 88 -3.76 47.29 -6.66
C HIS A 88 -3.21 48.14 -5.50
N LEU A 89 -2.16 47.67 -4.80
CA LEU A 89 -1.47 48.47 -3.79
C LEU A 89 -0.61 49.53 -4.44
N TYR A 90 0.13 49.18 -5.50
CA TYR A 90 0.93 50.12 -6.28
C TYR A 90 0.07 51.30 -6.74
N ARG A 91 -1.02 51.01 -7.48
CA ARG A 91 -1.95 52.05 -7.98
C ARG A 91 -2.52 52.92 -6.87
N LYS A 92 -2.79 52.34 -5.69
CA LYS A 92 -3.32 53.08 -4.55
C LYS A 92 -2.29 54.05 -3.94
N ILE A 93 -1.01 53.69 -3.98
CA ILE A 93 0.07 54.47 -3.37
C ILE A 93 0.59 55.53 -4.34
N THR A 94 0.79 55.18 -5.60
CA THR A 94 1.40 56.05 -6.62
C THR A 94 0.37 56.84 -7.42
N GLY A 95 -0.87 56.36 -7.49
CA GLY A 95 -1.91 56.93 -8.36
C GLY A 95 -1.73 56.58 -9.85
N THR A 96 -0.72 55.78 -10.20
CA THR A 96 -0.37 55.43 -11.58
C THR A 96 -0.75 53.99 -11.93
N GLU A 97 -0.94 53.73 -13.23
CA GLU A 97 -1.18 52.36 -13.72
C GLU A 97 0.13 51.55 -13.75
N PRO A 98 0.13 50.29 -13.27
CA PRO A 98 1.27 49.38 -13.38
C PRO A 98 1.67 49.14 -14.85
N SER A 99 2.88 49.56 -15.20
CA SER A 99 3.59 49.27 -16.45
C SER A 99 4.30 47.90 -16.44
N ARG A 100 4.66 47.39 -15.25
CA ARG A 100 5.39 46.13 -15.01
C ARG A 100 6.75 46.05 -15.72
N VAL A 101 7.47 47.16 -15.73
CA VAL A 101 8.83 47.22 -16.28
C VAL A 101 9.83 46.88 -15.17
N PHE A 102 10.85 46.09 -15.50
CA PHE A 102 11.90 45.64 -14.59
C PHE A 102 13.11 46.59 -14.61
N SER A 103 12.89 47.90 -14.47
CA SER A 103 13.94 48.90 -14.67
C SER A 103 15.16 48.65 -13.80
N MET A 104 15.00 48.36 -12.50
CA MET A 104 16.15 48.12 -11.64
C MET A 104 16.94 46.86 -11.95
N ILE A 105 16.28 45.76 -12.35
CA ILE A 105 17.00 44.54 -12.75
C ILE A 105 17.71 44.76 -14.08
N ILE A 106 17.07 45.47 -15.02
CA ILE A 106 17.66 45.80 -16.31
C ILE A 106 18.85 46.74 -16.13
N ASP A 107 18.78 47.73 -15.25
CA ASP A 107 19.90 48.64 -14.96
C ASP A 107 21.08 47.90 -14.30
N THR A 108 20.79 46.90 -13.46
CA THR A 108 21.83 46.14 -12.75
C THR A 108 22.47 45.03 -13.58
N ALA A 109 21.72 44.37 -14.47
CA ALA A 109 22.18 43.21 -15.24
C ALA A 109 22.38 43.51 -16.74
N GLY A 110 21.72 44.53 -17.27
CA GLY A 110 21.63 44.80 -18.70
C GLY A 110 20.59 43.91 -19.40
N GLU A 111 19.73 44.51 -20.22
CA GLU A 111 18.60 43.83 -20.89
C GLU A 111 19.04 42.62 -21.74
N SER A 112 20.13 42.78 -22.51
CA SER A 112 20.65 41.72 -23.39
C SER A 112 21.23 40.53 -22.59
N SER A 113 21.96 40.81 -21.50
CA SER A 113 22.53 39.76 -20.65
C SER A 113 21.44 38.98 -19.91
N LEU A 114 20.44 39.70 -19.37
CA LEU A 114 19.30 39.09 -18.70
C LEU A 114 18.49 38.20 -19.65
N THR A 115 18.22 38.67 -20.87
CA THR A 115 17.50 37.90 -21.90
C THR A 115 18.23 36.61 -22.25
N GLN A 116 19.56 36.66 -22.43
CA GLN A 116 20.37 35.48 -22.70
C GLN A 116 20.35 34.48 -21.54
N LEU A 117 20.45 34.96 -20.31
CA LEU A 117 20.39 34.11 -19.12
C LEU A 117 19.03 33.41 -19.01
N LEU A 118 17.93 34.16 -19.16
CA LEU A 118 16.58 33.60 -19.13
C LEU A 118 16.34 32.61 -20.27
N MET A 119 16.83 32.88 -21.47
CA MET A 119 16.73 31.95 -22.60
C MET A 119 17.47 30.64 -22.31
N ASN A 120 18.67 30.71 -21.74
CA ASN A 120 19.45 29.53 -21.37
C ASN A 120 18.76 28.70 -20.28
N GLU A 121 18.21 29.35 -19.25
CA GLU A 121 17.45 28.65 -18.20
C GLU A 121 16.14 28.06 -18.74
N MET A 122 15.45 28.76 -19.65
CA MET A 122 14.27 28.21 -20.33
C MET A 122 14.61 26.94 -21.10
N LEU A 123 15.73 26.93 -21.83
CA LEU A 123 16.19 25.75 -22.58
C LEU A 123 16.55 24.58 -21.66
N LYS A 124 17.24 24.82 -20.54
CA LYS A 124 17.54 23.79 -19.54
C LYS A 124 16.26 23.19 -18.95
N LEU A 125 15.32 24.04 -18.52
CA LEU A 125 14.03 23.58 -18.00
C LEU A 125 13.24 22.78 -19.04
N GLN A 126 13.28 23.20 -20.30
CA GLN A 126 12.66 22.48 -21.40
C GLN A 126 13.29 21.10 -21.61
N GLN A 127 14.61 20.97 -21.49
CA GLN A 127 15.32 19.68 -21.54
C GLN A 127 14.91 18.78 -20.37
N THR A 128 14.90 19.31 -19.14
CA THR A 128 14.47 18.55 -17.95
C THR A 128 13.03 18.05 -18.09
N ILE A 129 12.10 18.88 -18.58
CA ILE A 129 10.71 18.47 -18.82
C ILE A 129 10.63 17.35 -19.87
N GLN A 130 11.45 17.39 -20.92
CA GLN A 130 11.49 16.34 -21.94
C GLN A 130 12.02 15.02 -21.38
N GLU A 131 13.08 15.07 -20.57
CA GLU A 131 13.64 13.91 -19.89
C GLU A 131 12.63 13.26 -18.93
N GLU A 132 11.98 14.07 -18.09
CA GLU A 132 10.95 13.58 -17.16
C GLU A 132 9.76 12.97 -17.91
N ARG A 133 9.33 13.57 -19.03
CA ARG A 133 8.30 12.97 -19.89
C ARG A 133 8.74 11.64 -20.49
N ARG A 134 10.02 11.49 -20.83
CA ARG A 134 10.56 10.22 -21.35
C ARG A 134 10.57 9.15 -20.26
N LYS A 135 11.07 9.48 -19.06
CA LYS A 135 11.06 8.57 -17.90
C LYS A 135 9.65 8.13 -17.54
N TYR A 136 8.69 9.06 -17.52
CA TYR A 136 7.28 8.76 -17.27
C TYR A 136 6.73 7.73 -18.26
N LYS A 137 6.99 7.91 -19.56
CA LYS A 137 6.54 6.96 -20.59
C LYS A 137 7.15 5.57 -20.40
N GLU A 138 8.45 5.51 -20.11
CA GLU A 138 9.15 4.24 -19.87
C GLU A 138 8.58 3.51 -18.64
N LEU A 139 8.39 4.22 -17.53
CA LEU A 139 7.81 3.65 -16.33
C LEU A 139 6.37 3.18 -16.56
N ASN A 140 5.58 3.94 -17.31
CA ASN A 140 4.22 3.55 -17.65
C ASN A 140 4.17 2.25 -18.48
N THR A 141 5.09 2.08 -19.44
CA THR A 141 5.21 0.81 -20.18
C THR A 141 5.55 -0.35 -19.25
N GLN A 142 6.50 -0.15 -18.32
CA GLN A 142 6.85 -1.18 -17.34
C GLN A 142 5.68 -1.55 -16.43
N ILE A 143 4.87 -0.59 -16.00
CA ILE A 143 3.67 -0.84 -15.19
C ILE A 143 2.69 -1.74 -15.96
N VAL A 144 2.39 -1.40 -17.22
CA VAL A 144 1.47 -2.20 -18.05
C VAL A 144 1.97 -3.64 -18.23
N GLU A 145 3.27 -3.83 -18.44
CA GLU A 145 3.89 -5.16 -18.55
C GLU A 145 3.80 -5.96 -17.25
N LYS A 146 4.05 -5.31 -16.10
CA LYS A 146 3.93 -5.95 -14.79
C LYS A 146 2.48 -6.30 -14.46
N GLU A 147 1.53 -5.45 -14.79
CA GLU A 147 0.09 -5.75 -14.65
C GLU A 147 -0.33 -6.95 -15.51
N ALA A 148 0.15 -7.03 -16.76
CA ALA A 148 -0.09 -8.19 -17.61
C ALA A 148 0.49 -9.48 -17.00
N SER A 149 1.69 -9.40 -16.43
CA SER A 149 2.34 -10.52 -15.75
C SER A 149 1.55 -10.97 -14.50
N ILE A 150 1.07 -10.02 -13.69
CA ILE A 150 0.22 -10.31 -12.51
C ILE A 150 -1.07 -11.03 -12.94
N ARG A 151 -1.74 -10.54 -14.00
CA ARG A 151 -2.95 -11.19 -14.52
C ARG A 151 -2.68 -12.64 -14.94
N GLN A 152 -1.56 -12.91 -15.61
CA GLN A 152 -1.17 -14.27 -15.99
C GLN A 152 -0.91 -15.17 -14.78
N LEU A 153 -0.23 -14.65 -13.74
CA LEU A 153 0.02 -15.40 -12.51
C LEU A 153 -1.27 -15.72 -11.75
N GLN A 154 -2.23 -14.79 -11.71
CA GLN A 154 -3.53 -15.01 -11.09
C GLN A 154 -4.33 -16.15 -11.76
N VAL A 155 -4.27 -16.23 -13.10
CA VAL A 155 -4.89 -17.35 -13.84
C VAL A 155 -4.25 -18.67 -13.43
N LYS A 156 -2.91 -18.75 -13.44
CA LYS A 156 -2.18 -19.97 -13.05
C LYS A 156 -2.45 -20.38 -11.60
N ASP A 157 -2.54 -19.43 -10.67
CA ASP A 157 -2.89 -19.69 -9.27
C ASP A 157 -4.30 -20.28 -9.14
N SER A 158 -5.27 -19.75 -9.89
CA SER A 158 -6.63 -20.28 -9.91
C SER A 158 -6.71 -21.71 -10.46
N GLU A 159 -5.92 -22.03 -11.49
CA GLU A 159 -5.81 -23.38 -12.03
C GLU A 159 -5.17 -24.33 -11.02
N LEU A 160 -4.07 -23.90 -10.38
CA LEU A 160 -3.37 -24.69 -9.37
C LEU A 160 -4.29 -25.03 -8.19
N LYS A 161 -5.10 -24.08 -7.72
CA LYS A 161 -6.10 -24.32 -6.67
C LYS A 161 -7.10 -25.40 -7.05
N LYS A 162 -7.64 -25.37 -8.27
CA LYS A 162 -8.54 -26.43 -8.78
C LYS A 162 -7.87 -27.80 -8.81
N TYR A 163 -6.59 -27.86 -9.21
CA TYR A 163 -5.84 -29.11 -9.17
C TYR A 163 -5.63 -29.61 -7.73
N GLN A 164 -5.31 -28.71 -6.80
CA GLN A 164 -5.13 -29.05 -5.37
C GLN A 164 -6.43 -29.60 -4.75
N GLU A 165 -7.57 -28.96 -5.01
CA GLU A 165 -8.89 -29.43 -4.56
C GLU A 165 -9.20 -30.83 -5.10
N ARG A 166 -8.93 -31.08 -6.39
CA ARG A 166 -9.13 -32.41 -6.99
C ARG A 166 -8.24 -33.47 -6.36
N VAL A 167 -6.98 -33.15 -6.10
CA VAL A 167 -6.04 -34.06 -5.43
C VAL A 167 -6.49 -34.35 -4.00
N GLN A 168 -6.97 -33.33 -3.29
CA GLN A 168 -7.48 -33.49 -1.93
C GLN A 168 -8.70 -34.42 -1.88
N LYS A 169 -9.66 -34.23 -2.80
CA LYS A 169 -10.82 -35.12 -2.92
C LYS A 169 -10.44 -36.57 -3.18
N MET A 170 -9.49 -36.81 -4.10
CA MET A 170 -9.00 -38.17 -4.36
C MET A 170 -8.31 -38.81 -3.14
N LYS A 171 -7.62 -38.01 -2.32
CA LYS A 171 -7.03 -38.51 -1.06
C LYS A 171 -8.12 -38.91 -0.05
N GLU A 172 -9.15 -38.09 0.09
CA GLU A 172 -10.30 -38.38 0.97
C GLU A 172 -11.03 -39.66 0.53
N GLU A 173 -11.30 -39.81 -0.77
CA GLU A 173 -11.90 -41.03 -1.34
C GLU A 173 -11.02 -42.27 -1.06
N ARG A 174 -9.71 -42.18 -1.27
CA ARG A 174 -8.76 -43.25 -0.93
C ARG A 174 -8.80 -43.60 0.56
N ASP A 175 -8.85 -42.60 1.44
CA ASP A 175 -8.86 -42.82 2.89
C ASP A 175 -10.18 -43.46 3.38
N ASN A 176 -11.30 -43.09 2.74
CA ASN A 176 -12.58 -43.76 2.94
C ASN A 176 -12.52 -45.23 2.51
N PHE A 177 -12.02 -45.53 1.30
CA PHE A 177 -11.86 -46.91 0.83
C PHE A 177 -10.92 -47.73 1.73
N ASN A 178 -9.83 -47.15 2.21
CA ASN A 178 -8.94 -47.82 3.17
C ASN A 178 -9.65 -48.16 4.48
N THR A 179 -10.52 -47.27 4.96
CA THR A 179 -11.30 -47.48 6.18
C THR A 179 -12.34 -48.59 5.99
N GLU A 180 -13.06 -48.59 4.86
CA GLU A 180 -14.00 -49.66 4.51
C GLU A 180 -13.29 -51.01 4.35
N LEU A 181 -12.15 -51.03 3.66
CA LEU A 181 -11.33 -52.25 3.50
C LEU A 181 -10.91 -52.82 4.86
N LYS A 182 -10.56 -51.95 5.83
CA LYS A 182 -10.22 -52.38 7.18
C LYS A 182 -11.43 -53.02 7.88
N LYS A 183 -12.61 -52.39 7.81
CA LYS A 183 -13.85 -52.96 8.38
C LYS A 183 -14.17 -54.34 7.79
N CYS A 184 -14.11 -54.47 6.46
CA CYS A 184 -14.33 -55.75 5.79
C CYS A 184 -13.31 -56.82 6.25
N LYS A 185 -12.04 -56.45 6.44
CA LYS A 185 -11.02 -57.36 6.99
C LYS A 185 -11.38 -57.81 8.40
N ASP A 186 -11.76 -56.87 9.27
CA ASP A 186 -12.13 -57.16 10.66
C ASP A 186 -13.36 -58.10 10.70
N GLU A 187 -14.38 -57.85 9.87
CA GLU A 187 -15.56 -58.72 9.72
C GLU A 187 -15.20 -60.14 9.23
N ILE A 188 -14.28 -60.27 8.27
CA ILE A 188 -13.78 -61.58 7.81
C ILE A 188 -13.07 -62.32 8.94
N TYR A 189 -12.26 -61.62 9.74
CA TYR A 189 -11.60 -62.23 10.91
C TYR A 189 -12.61 -62.71 11.95
N GLU A 190 -13.63 -61.90 12.27
CA GLU A 190 -14.69 -62.30 13.19
C GLU A 190 -15.46 -63.53 12.70
N LEU A 191 -15.80 -63.57 11.41
CA LEU A 191 -16.51 -64.70 10.82
C LEU A 191 -15.66 -65.97 10.83
N ALA A 192 -14.36 -65.85 10.53
CA ALA A 192 -13.41 -66.96 10.60
C ALA A 192 -13.29 -67.51 12.03
N MET A 193 -13.24 -66.64 13.04
CA MET A 193 -13.24 -67.05 14.45
C MET A 193 -14.53 -67.78 14.85
N LYS A 194 -15.70 -67.23 14.49
CA LYS A 194 -17.00 -67.88 14.74
C LYS A 194 -17.10 -69.25 14.06
N TYR A 195 -16.62 -69.34 12.82
CA TYR A 195 -16.59 -70.61 12.08
C TYR A 195 -15.69 -71.64 12.78
N ALA A 196 -14.49 -71.24 13.24
CA ALA A 196 -13.59 -72.12 13.97
C ALA A 196 -14.22 -72.64 15.27
N GLN A 197 -14.86 -71.76 16.05
CA GLN A 197 -15.58 -72.14 17.29
C GLN A 197 -16.70 -73.14 17.01
N LEU A 198 -17.56 -72.87 16.03
CA LEU A 198 -18.65 -73.78 15.66
C LEU A 198 -18.14 -75.13 15.15
N SER A 199 -17.00 -75.13 14.44
CA SER A 199 -16.36 -76.37 13.98
C SER A 199 -15.83 -77.20 15.15
N GLU A 200 -15.25 -76.56 16.16
CA GLU A 200 -14.80 -77.22 17.38
C GLU A 200 -15.98 -77.77 18.19
N GLU A 201 -17.03 -76.98 18.41
CA GLU A 201 -18.26 -77.41 19.07
C GLU A 201 -18.91 -78.60 18.37
N LYS A 202 -18.99 -78.57 17.02
CA LYS A 202 -19.48 -79.70 16.22
C LYS A 202 -18.62 -80.95 16.44
N THR A 203 -17.30 -80.81 16.43
CA THR A 203 -16.38 -81.94 16.65
C THR A 203 -16.58 -82.52 18.05
N ASN A 204 -16.68 -81.67 19.08
CA ASN A 204 -16.95 -82.08 20.45
C ASN A 204 -18.31 -82.78 20.59
N ALA A 205 -19.36 -82.28 19.93
CA ALA A 205 -20.67 -82.90 19.93
C ALA A 205 -20.64 -84.29 19.27
N VAL A 206 -19.91 -84.44 18.17
CA VAL A 206 -19.69 -85.75 17.50
C VAL A 206 -18.95 -86.71 18.44
N MET A 207 -17.91 -86.26 19.13
CA MET A 207 -17.17 -87.09 20.11
C MET A 207 -18.09 -87.54 21.25
N ARG A 208 -18.85 -86.62 21.88
CA ARG A 208 -19.82 -86.97 22.93
C ARG A 208 -20.88 -87.95 22.45
N ASN A 209 -21.39 -87.79 21.23
CA ASN A 209 -22.36 -88.73 20.65
C ASN A 209 -21.76 -90.14 20.51
N ARG A 210 -20.49 -90.23 20.10
CA ARG A 210 -19.75 -91.49 20.02
C ARG A 210 -19.55 -92.11 21.40
N ASP A 211 -19.19 -91.34 22.41
CA ASP A 211 -18.99 -91.84 23.78
C ASP A 211 -20.30 -92.40 24.35
N LEU A 212 -21.43 -91.69 24.17
CA LEU A 212 -22.76 -92.19 24.58
C LEU A 212 -23.15 -93.50 23.89
N GLN A 213 -22.81 -93.68 22.60
CA GLN A 213 -23.04 -94.95 21.89
C GLN A 213 -22.21 -96.11 22.48
N LEU A 214 -21.03 -95.82 23.05
CA LEU A 214 -20.16 -96.83 23.68
C LEU A 214 -20.62 -97.20 25.10
N GLU A 215 -21.41 -96.38 25.78
CA GLU A 215 -21.98 -96.68 27.10
C GLU A 215 -23.22 -97.62 27.03
N GLU A 216 -24.00 -97.58 25.95
CA GLU A 216 -25.19 -98.41 25.74
C GLU A 216 -24.99 -99.94 25.91
N PRO A 217 -23.87 -100.59 25.49
CA PRO A 217 -23.67 -102.03 25.68
C PRO A 217 -23.48 -102.46 27.14
N THR A 218 -23.20 -101.56 28.09
CA THR A 218 -23.06 -101.92 29.50
C THR A 218 -24.40 -102.04 30.25
N SER A 219 -25.47 -101.43 29.74
CA SER A 219 -26.80 -101.47 30.36
C SER A 219 -27.69 -102.62 29.87
N LYS A 220 -27.31 -103.33 28.80
CA LYS A 220 -28.04 -104.51 28.28
C LYS A 220 -27.52 -105.85 28.83
N GLY A 221 -26.62 -105.81 29.81
CA GLY A 221 -26.07 -106.97 30.52
C GLY A 221 -26.81 -107.33 31.81
N ASN A 222 -28.14 -107.31 31.84
CA ASN A 222 -28.91 -107.90 32.94
C ASN A 222 -30.36 -108.11 32.50
N PHE A 223 -30.67 -109.23 31.84
CA PHE A 223 -31.93 -109.98 31.95
C PHE A 223 -31.83 -111.21 31.03
N ARG A 224 -31.59 -112.37 31.64
CA ARG A 224 -31.50 -113.69 31.03
C ARG A 224 -32.75 -114.47 31.47
N GLY A 225 -33.53 -115.02 30.52
CA GLY A 225 -34.44 -116.13 30.82
C GLY A 225 -35.66 -116.27 29.89
N PRO A 226 -36.11 -117.51 29.56
CA PRO A 226 -36.71 -117.87 28.27
C PRO A 226 -38.18 -118.35 28.35
N PHE A 227 -38.87 -118.56 27.21
CA PHE A 227 -39.86 -119.63 26.90
C PHE A 227 -40.59 -119.32 25.58
N GLN A 228 -40.32 -120.04 24.48
CA GLN A 228 -41.09 -121.17 23.88
C GLN A 228 -42.40 -120.84 23.12
N ALA A 229 -42.29 -121.02 21.79
CA ALA A 229 -43.12 -121.83 20.88
C ALA A 229 -44.63 -121.57 20.68
N LYS A 230 -45.00 -121.35 19.40
CA LYS A 230 -45.87 -122.17 18.51
C LYS A 230 -46.20 -121.33 17.26
N GLU A 231 -45.73 -121.64 16.05
CA GLU A 231 -46.13 -122.70 15.10
C GLU A 231 -47.46 -122.43 14.35
N SER A 232 -47.46 -122.69 13.03
CA SER A 232 -48.57 -122.75 12.04
C SER A 232 -48.72 -121.48 11.14
N THR A 233 -48.30 -121.39 9.86
CA THR A 233 -48.47 -122.16 8.59
C THR A 233 -49.63 -121.64 7.72
N LEU A 234 -49.34 -121.43 6.41
CA LEU A 234 -50.18 -121.18 5.22
C LEU A 234 -50.79 -119.76 5.14
N GLN A 235 -50.71 -119.02 4.03
CA GLN A 235 -50.57 -119.34 2.60
C GLN A 235 -49.79 -118.22 1.89
#